data_AF-A0A7K1L4H5-F1
#
_entry.id   AF-A0A7K1L4H5-F1
#
_cell.length_a   1.000
_cell.length_b   1.000
_cell.length_c   1.000
_cell.angle_alpha   90.00
_cell.angle_beta   90.00
_cell.angle_gamma   90.00
#
_symmetry.space_group_name_H-M   'P 1'
#
loop_
_entity.id
_entity.type
_entity.pdbx_description
1 polymer ?
#
loop_
_entity_poly.entity_id
_entity_poly.type
_entity_poly.pdbx_seq_one_letter_code
_entity_poly.pdbx_strand_id
1 'polypeptide(L)'
;MSKAARERSAREKLAAERKRQAARQKQRRLLAIVVGAVVAVAVVVVAVVIVMDQRDKNGKAEVHQGALAPLSRDADGSIVMAKAGVTKPVLEIFEDFQCPICKQFEEKSGETVQQLAAEGKVKVVYRPFHLFGQMKDPIKINSLRSAEAALCVPADKWVSYHDALFKFQPNEGSKGFSPDDLVKWGKDVGVTDPNFEKCVRDEQKKAQVDQMTKYALETRKVEGTPTVFLDGKQLDLQSQLMNPGDLKAAIAQAGGGK
;
A
#
# COMPACT_ATOMS: atom_id res chain seq x y z
N MET A 1 -26.49 68.74 -40.53
CA MET A 1 -25.95 68.27 -39.24
C MET A 1 -24.97 69.31 -38.70
N SER A 2 -25.29 70.00 -37.61
CA SER A 2 -24.44 71.05 -37.01
C SER A 2 -23.09 70.48 -36.56
N LYS A 3 -22.01 71.27 -36.71
CA LYS A 3 -20.64 70.94 -36.25
C LYS A 3 -20.63 70.47 -34.79
N ALA A 4 -21.45 71.09 -33.94
CA ALA A 4 -21.61 70.73 -32.53
C ALA A 4 -22.16 69.31 -32.31
N ALA A 5 -23.04 68.81 -33.18
CA ALA A 5 -23.58 67.45 -33.08
C ALA A 5 -22.54 66.38 -33.47
N ARG A 6 -21.68 66.67 -34.44
CA ARG A 6 -20.56 65.78 -34.84
C ARG A 6 -19.50 65.69 -33.74
N GLU A 7 -19.17 66.81 -33.09
CA GLU A 7 -18.21 66.84 -31.98
C GLU A 7 -18.72 66.11 -30.72
N ARG A 8 -20.02 66.20 -30.41
CA ARG A 8 -20.63 65.40 -29.31
C ARG A 8 -20.60 63.90 -29.61
N SER A 9 -20.99 63.49 -30.83
CA SER A 9 -20.96 62.08 -31.23
C SER A 9 -19.54 61.49 -31.23
N ALA A 10 -18.52 62.27 -31.63
CA ALA A 10 -17.13 61.84 -31.56
C ALA A 10 -16.63 61.64 -30.11
N ARG A 11 -17.01 62.54 -29.19
CA ARG A 11 -16.67 62.43 -27.76
C ARG A 11 -17.36 61.24 -27.10
N GLU A 12 -18.62 60.97 -27.44
CA GLU A 12 -19.37 59.81 -26.95
C GLU A 12 -18.76 58.48 -27.43
N LYS A 13 -18.35 58.40 -28.70
CA LYS A 13 -17.64 57.22 -29.24
C LYS A 13 -16.31 56.98 -28.55
N LEU A 14 -15.49 58.02 -28.35
CA LEU A 14 -14.22 57.93 -27.62
C LEU A 14 -14.42 57.51 -26.16
N ALA A 15 -15.48 58.01 -25.49
CA ALA A 15 -15.81 57.60 -24.13
C ALA A 15 -16.28 56.14 -24.06
N ALA A 16 -17.07 55.67 -25.04
CA ALA A 16 -17.51 54.28 -25.15
C ALA A 16 -16.34 53.32 -25.44
N GLU A 17 -15.40 53.71 -26.30
CA GLU A 17 -14.18 52.94 -26.59
C GLU A 17 -13.26 52.86 -25.36
N ARG A 18 -13.03 53.97 -24.66
CA ARG A 18 -12.25 53.96 -23.39
C ARG A 18 -12.90 53.09 -22.32
N LYS A 19 -14.23 53.12 -22.19
CA LYS A 19 -14.96 52.21 -21.28
C LYS A 19 -14.81 50.74 -21.68
N ARG A 20 -14.89 50.41 -22.98
CA ARG A 20 -14.68 49.05 -23.49
C ARG A 20 -13.24 48.57 -23.29
N GLN A 21 -12.24 49.43 -23.53
CA GLN A 21 -10.83 49.14 -23.29
C GLN A 21 -10.55 48.94 -21.80
N ALA A 22 -11.08 49.80 -20.93
CA ALA A 22 -10.96 49.66 -19.48
C ALA A 22 -11.64 48.37 -18.96
N ALA A 23 -12.81 48.02 -19.49
CA ALA A 23 -13.50 46.76 -19.16
C ALA A 23 -12.70 45.53 -19.61
N ARG A 24 -12.14 45.55 -20.84
CA ARG A 24 -11.27 44.49 -21.36
C ARG A 24 -9.98 44.37 -20.54
N GLN A 25 -9.36 45.48 -20.16
CA GLN A 25 -8.16 45.48 -19.32
C GLN A 25 -8.45 44.94 -17.91
N LYS A 26 -9.60 45.31 -17.32
CA LYS A 26 -10.06 44.76 -16.04
C LYS A 26 -10.32 43.26 -16.15
N GLN A 27 -10.99 42.80 -17.20
CA GLN A 27 -11.21 41.37 -17.45
C GLN A 27 -9.90 40.60 -17.67
N ARG A 28 -8.97 41.11 -18.48
CA ARG A 28 -7.65 40.47 -18.69
C ARG A 28 -6.85 40.39 -17.40
N ARG A 29 -6.86 41.45 -16.58
CA ARG A 29 -6.19 41.46 -15.27
C ARG A 29 -6.83 40.45 -14.31
N LEU A 30 -8.16 40.40 -14.26
CA LEU A 30 -8.88 39.47 -13.41
C LEU A 30 -8.65 38.01 -13.85
N LEU A 31 -8.69 37.74 -15.15
CA LEU A 31 -8.39 36.43 -15.73
C LEU A 31 -6.95 36.01 -15.41
N ALA A 32 -5.98 36.90 -15.57
CA ALA A 32 -4.58 36.62 -15.23
C ALA A 32 -4.39 36.32 -13.73
N ILE A 33 -5.08 37.04 -12.84
CA ILE A 33 -5.06 36.77 -11.40
C ILE A 33 -5.68 35.41 -11.09
N VAL A 34 -6.85 35.09 -11.67
CA VAL A 34 -7.53 33.81 -11.45
C VAL A 34 -6.69 32.65 -11.97
N VAL A 35 -6.16 32.74 -13.18
CA VAL A 35 -5.29 31.71 -13.76
C VAL A 35 -4.02 31.56 -12.92
N GLY A 36 -3.39 32.67 -12.52
CA GLY A 36 -2.22 32.64 -11.64
C GLY A 36 -2.50 31.97 -10.30
N ALA A 37 -3.65 32.27 -9.68
CA ALA A 37 -4.09 31.65 -8.43
C ALA A 37 -4.35 30.15 -8.58
N VAL A 38 -5.03 29.74 -9.66
CA VAL A 38 -5.29 28.32 -9.95
C VAL A 38 -3.99 27.55 -10.16
N VAL A 39 -3.05 28.09 -10.93
CA VAL A 39 -1.74 27.47 -11.15
C VAL A 39 -0.95 27.39 -9.83
N ALA A 40 -0.94 28.46 -9.03
CA ALA A 40 -0.27 28.46 -7.73
C ALA A 40 -0.85 27.40 -6.78
N VAL A 41 -2.17 27.28 -6.70
CA VAL A 41 -2.84 26.24 -5.89
C VAL A 41 -2.49 24.85 -6.42
N ALA A 42 -2.53 24.62 -7.73
CA ALA A 42 -2.16 23.33 -8.32
C ALA A 42 -0.71 22.94 -8.00
N VAL A 43 0.23 23.88 -8.08
CA VAL A 43 1.65 23.66 -7.72
C VAL A 43 1.78 23.33 -6.23
N VAL A 44 1.08 24.05 -5.35
CA VAL A 44 1.09 23.77 -3.90
C VAL A 44 0.53 22.39 -3.61
N VAL A 45 -0.59 22.00 -4.25
CA VAL A 45 -1.17 20.66 -4.08
C VAL A 45 -0.20 19.58 -4.53
N VAL A 46 0.41 19.73 -5.72
CA VAL A 46 1.42 18.78 -6.21
C VAL A 46 2.64 18.71 -5.28
N ALA A 47 3.13 19.85 -4.80
CA ALA A 47 4.25 19.90 -3.85
C ALA A 47 3.91 19.24 -2.51
N VAL A 48 2.71 19.46 -1.98
CA VAL A 48 2.24 18.82 -0.74
C VAL A 48 2.14 17.31 -0.92
N VAL A 49 1.57 16.83 -2.02
CA VAL A 49 1.49 15.39 -2.33
C VAL A 49 2.88 14.77 -2.43
N ILE A 50 3.83 15.44 -3.09
CA ILE A 50 5.23 14.98 -3.18
C ILE A 50 5.89 14.94 -1.79
N VAL A 51 5.70 15.97 -0.97
CA VAL A 51 6.29 16.03 0.38
C VAL A 51 5.69 14.98 1.31
N MET A 52 4.39 14.71 1.21
CA MET A 52 3.73 13.67 1.99
C MET A 52 4.19 12.27 1.56
N ASP A 53 4.24 11.99 0.25
CA ASP A 53 4.74 10.73 -0.31
C ASP A 53 6.23 10.47 0.07
N GLN A 54 7.04 11.53 0.13
CA GLN A 54 8.44 11.43 0.60
C GLN A 54 8.59 11.27 2.11
N ARG A 55 7.68 11.84 2.92
CA ARG A 55 7.69 11.67 4.37
C ARG A 55 7.27 10.26 4.78
N ASP A 56 6.30 9.68 4.09
CA ASP A 56 5.87 8.31 4.37
C ASP A 56 6.99 7.33 4.01
N LYS A 57 7.62 7.42 2.84
CA LYS A 57 8.69 6.48 2.45
C LYS A 57 9.96 6.54 3.31
N ASN A 58 10.26 7.69 3.91
CA ASN A 58 11.39 7.88 4.83
C ASN A 58 10.99 7.74 6.32
N GLY A 59 9.76 7.27 6.58
CA GLY A 59 9.27 7.03 7.92
C GLY A 59 10.11 5.97 8.66
N LYS A 60 10.11 6.05 9.98
CA LYS A 60 10.67 4.98 10.82
C LYS A 60 9.66 3.84 10.86
N ALA A 61 10.10 2.60 10.62
CA ALA A 61 9.23 1.45 10.84
C ALA A 61 8.92 1.32 12.34
N GLU A 62 7.72 0.88 12.67
CA GLU A 62 7.24 0.80 14.04
C GLU A 62 7.12 -0.67 14.44
N VAL A 63 7.50 -0.97 15.68
CA VAL A 63 7.20 -2.28 16.27
C VAL A 63 5.69 -2.35 16.48
N HIS A 64 5.10 -3.48 16.06
CA HIS A 64 3.69 -3.76 16.22
C HIS A 64 3.26 -3.55 17.68
N GLN A 65 2.18 -2.79 17.88
CA GLN A 65 1.63 -2.48 19.21
C GLN A 65 0.37 -3.32 19.41
N GLY A 66 0.45 -4.38 20.20
CA GLY A 66 -0.68 -5.26 20.42
C GLY A 66 -0.28 -6.65 20.89
N ALA A 67 -1.27 -7.42 21.31
CA ALA A 67 -1.07 -8.84 21.57
C ALA A 67 -1.03 -9.58 20.23
N LEU A 68 0.04 -10.32 19.99
CA LEU A 68 0.14 -11.28 18.90
C LEU A 68 0.14 -12.69 19.49
N ALA A 69 -0.40 -13.65 18.73
CA ALA A 69 -0.14 -15.05 19.02
C ALA A 69 1.33 -15.39 18.70
N PRO A 70 1.89 -16.48 19.27
CA PRO A 70 3.21 -16.96 18.89
C PRO A 70 3.36 -17.11 17.37
N LEU A 71 4.51 -16.67 16.88
CA LEU A 71 4.89 -16.70 15.46
C LEU A 71 5.96 -17.74 15.23
N SER A 72 5.82 -18.52 14.16
CA SER A 72 6.85 -19.45 13.68
C SER A 72 6.96 -19.37 12.16
N ARG A 73 8.12 -19.75 11.62
CA ARG A 73 8.32 -19.92 10.19
C ARG A 73 8.37 -21.40 9.85
N ASP A 74 7.49 -21.84 8.97
CA ASP A 74 7.52 -23.21 8.46
C ASP A 74 8.63 -23.37 7.40
N ALA A 75 9.01 -24.62 7.10
CA ALA A 75 10.09 -24.92 6.15
C ALA A 75 9.80 -24.42 4.73
N ASP A 76 8.52 -24.26 4.38
CA ASP A 76 8.07 -23.70 3.11
C ASP A 76 8.16 -22.17 3.04
N GLY A 77 8.65 -21.52 4.10
CA GLY A 77 8.82 -20.06 4.19
C GLY A 77 7.61 -19.31 4.75
N SER A 78 6.45 -19.95 4.88
CA SER A 78 5.24 -19.33 5.42
C SER A 78 5.39 -18.95 6.90
N ILE A 79 4.64 -17.93 7.33
CA ILE A 79 4.59 -17.51 8.72
C ILE A 79 3.29 -17.99 9.33
N VAL A 80 3.41 -18.77 10.40
CA VAL A 80 2.28 -19.26 11.19
C VAL A 80 2.15 -18.39 12.43
N MET A 81 0.94 -17.87 12.67
CA MET A 81 0.57 -17.14 13.87
C MET A 81 -0.61 -17.84 14.54
N ALA A 82 -0.36 -18.49 15.68
CA ALA A 82 -1.39 -19.25 16.39
C ALA A 82 -1.05 -19.45 17.87
N LYS A 83 -2.08 -19.40 18.73
CA LYS A 83 -1.96 -19.86 20.12
C LYS A 83 -1.72 -21.36 20.17
N ALA A 84 -1.01 -21.81 21.21
CA ALA A 84 -0.79 -23.23 21.45
C ALA A 84 -2.13 -24.00 21.47
N GLY A 85 -2.20 -25.10 20.73
CA GLY A 85 -3.40 -25.94 20.60
C GLY A 85 -4.44 -25.45 19.58
N VAL A 86 -4.31 -24.23 19.03
CA VAL A 86 -5.21 -23.72 17.99
C VAL A 86 -4.75 -24.22 16.63
N THR A 87 -5.43 -25.26 16.12
CA THR A 87 -5.13 -25.86 14.81
C THR A 87 -6.18 -25.57 13.74
N LYS A 88 -7.37 -25.12 14.14
CA LYS A 88 -8.50 -24.76 13.26
C LYS A 88 -9.37 -23.65 13.89
N PRO A 89 -10.09 -22.87 13.07
CA PRO A 89 -10.00 -22.82 11.61
C PRO A 89 -8.64 -22.27 11.15
N VAL A 90 -8.22 -22.61 9.92
CA VAL A 90 -6.98 -22.12 9.31
C VAL A 90 -7.33 -21.01 8.32
N LEU A 91 -6.84 -19.81 8.59
CA LEU A 91 -6.90 -18.68 7.67
C LEU A 91 -5.54 -18.55 6.98
N GLU A 92 -5.52 -18.77 5.68
CA GLU A 92 -4.30 -18.78 4.90
C GLU A 92 -4.32 -17.66 3.87
N ILE A 93 -3.33 -16.78 3.94
CA ILE A 93 -3.31 -15.48 3.26
C ILE A 93 -2.18 -15.49 2.24
N PHE A 94 -2.52 -15.40 0.96
CA PHE A 94 -1.59 -15.21 -0.13
C PHE A 94 -1.55 -13.74 -0.52
N GLU A 95 -0.38 -13.14 -0.39
CA GLU A 95 -0.19 -11.71 -0.55
C GLU A 95 1.14 -11.38 -1.23
N ASP A 96 1.20 -10.18 -1.78
CA ASP A 96 2.37 -9.62 -2.45
C ASP A 96 2.54 -8.18 -1.95
N PHE A 97 3.72 -7.87 -1.42
CA PHE A 97 3.98 -6.54 -0.83
C PHE A 97 3.98 -5.41 -1.86
N GLN A 98 3.99 -5.70 -3.16
CA GLN A 98 3.81 -4.70 -4.23
C GLN A 98 2.34 -4.52 -4.62
N CYS A 99 1.42 -5.38 -4.17
CA CYS A 99 0.02 -5.34 -4.55
C CYS A 99 -0.77 -4.27 -3.77
N PRO A 100 -1.39 -3.27 -4.45
CA PRO A 100 -2.18 -2.24 -3.78
C PRO A 100 -3.46 -2.76 -3.13
N ILE A 101 -4.01 -3.88 -3.62
CA ILE A 101 -5.21 -4.50 -3.01
C ILE A 101 -4.84 -5.25 -1.73
N CYS A 102 -3.63 -5.82 -1.64
CA CYS A 102 -3.14 -6.40 -0.38
C CYS A 102 -2.99 -5.32 0.69
N LYS A 103 -2.42 -4.17 0.32
CA LYS A 103 -2.34 -3.02 1.22
C LYS A 103 -3.72 -2.62 1.75
N GLN A 104 -4.72 -2.51 0.88
CA GLN A 104 -6.09 -2.20 1.30
C GLN A 104 -6.70 -3.25 2.22
N PHE A 105 -6.41 -4.54 1.98
CA PHE A 105 -6.84 -5.62 2.86
C PHE A 105 -6.20 -5.50 4.24
N GLU A 106 -4.90 -5.30 4.32
CA GLU A 106 -4.19 -5.15 5.60
C GLU A 106 -4.62 -3.89 6.36
N GLU A 107 -4.81 -2.76 5.67
CA GLU A 107 -5.33 -1.53 6.27
C GLU A 107 -6.74 -1.68 6.85
N LYS A 108 -7.60 -2.49 6.23
CA LYS A 108 -8.98 -2.69 6.69
C LYS A 108 -9.09 -3.79 7.72
N SER A 109 -8.48 -4.94 7.45
CA SER A 109 -8.77 -6.22 8.12
C SER A 109 -7.53 -6.86 8.77
N GLY A 110 -6.32 -6.35 8.53
CA GLY A 110 -5.07 -6.91 9.08
C GLY A 110 -5.08 -6.96 10.61
N GLU A 111 -5.49 -5.87 11.26
CA GLU A 111 -5.63 -5.82 12.72
C GLU A 111 -6.66 -6.84 13.24
N THR A 112 -7.76 -7.06 12.50
CA THR A 112 -8.77 -8.06 12.87
C THR A 112 -8.21 -9.49 12.77
N VAL A 113 -7.42 -9.79 11.73
CA VAL A 113 -6.74 -11.08 11.59
C VAL A 113 -5.79 -11.33 12.77
N GLN A 114 -4.95 -10.33 13.07
CA GLN A 114 -3.98 -10.40 14.15
C GLN A 114 -4.67 -10.58 15.52
N GLN A 115 -5.72 -9.80 15.79
CA GLN A 115 -6.52 -9.91 17.01
C GLN A 115 -7.16 -11.29 17.15
N LEU A 116 -7.79 -11.82 16.09
CA LEU A 116 -8.46 -13.12 16.15
C LEU A 116 -7.46 -14.27 16.40
N ALA A 117 -6.26 -14.18 15.83
CA ALA A 117 -5.18 -15.13 16.12
C ALA A 117 -4.73 -15.02 17.59
N ALA A 118 -4.53 -13.80 18.08
CA ALA A 118 -4.15 -13.51 19.47
C ALA A 118 -5.23 -13.95 20.46
N GLU A 119 -6.50 -13.93 20.10
CA GLU A 119 -7.62 -14.47 20.89
C GLU A 119 -7.72 -16.00 20.82
N GLY A 120 -6.99 -16.64 19.90
CA GLY A 120 -7.01 -18.09 19.68
C GLY A 120 -8.23 -18.57 18.91
N LYS A 121 -8.86 -17.67 18.15
CA LYS A 121 -10.04 -17.97 17.31
C LYS A 121 -9.68 -18.57 15.96
N VAL A 122 -8.43 -18.41 15.52
CA VAL A 122 -7.97 -18.83 14.20
C VAL A 122 -6.46 -19.10 14.22
N LYS A 123 -6.01 -20.08 13.43
CA LYS A 123 -4.60 -20.23 13.06
C LYS A 123 -4.38 -19.46 11.76
N VAL A 124 -3.50 -18.48 11.76
CA VAL A 124 -3.18 -17.69 10.56
C VAL A 124 -1.91 -18.23 9.92
N VAL A 125 -1.92 -18.37 8.60
CA VAL A 125 -0.76 -18.78 7.79
C VAL A 125 -0.55 -17.73 6.69
N TYR A 126 0.40 -16.83 6.89
CA TYR A 126 0.81 -15.87 5.86
C TYR A 126 1.73 -16.54 4.85
N ARG A 127 1.45 -16.34 3.57
CA ARG A 127 2.19 -16.86 2.43
C ARG A 127 2.53 -15.73 1.46
N PRO A 128 3.53 -14.90 1.79
CA PRO A 128 4.04 -13.89 0.88
C PRO A 128 4.63 -14.57 -0.35
N PHE A 129 4.35 -14.06 -1.53
CA PHE A 129 4.96 -14.52 -2.76
C PHE A 129 5.11 -13.38 -3.76
N HIS A 130 5.76 -13.65 -4.89
CA HIS A 130 5.99 -12.67 -5.93
C HIS A 130 5.05 -12.94 -7.11
N LEU A 131 3.89 -12.28 -7.14
CA LEU A 131 2.90 -12.43 -8.21
C LEU A 131 3.38 -11.79 -9.52
N PHE A 132 4.14 -10.70 -9.44
CA PHE A 132 4.50 -9.87 -10.59
C PHE A 132 5.71 -10.37 -11.42
N GLY A 133 6.00 -11.68 -11.42
CA GLY A 133 7.17 -12.28 -12.08
C GLY A 133 7.31 -12.02 -13.57
N GLN A 134 6.19 -11.80 -14.26
CA GLN A 134 6.12 -11.52 -15.70
C GLN A 134 6.06 -10.02 -16.03
N MET A 135 5.97 -9.15 -15.02
CA MET A 135 5.92 -7.70 -15.24
C MET A 135 7.31 -7.11 -15.47
N LYS A 136 7.35 -5.86 -15.93
CA LYS A 136 8.59 -5.09 -16.06
C LYS A 136 8.99 -4.48 -14.72
N ASP A 137 10.28 -4.21 -14.57
CA ASP A 137 10.78 -3.40 -13.46
C ASP A 137 10.23 -1.96 -13.56
N PRO A 138 9.94 -1.31 -12.41
CA PRO A 138 10.29 -1.74 -11.05
C PRO A 138 9.25 -2.65 -10.36
N ILE A 139 8.10 -2.94 -10.97
CA ILE A 139 7.02 -3.73 -10.34
C ILE A 139 7.55 -5.12 -9.96
N LYS A 140 8.20 -5.78 -10.92
CA LYS A 140 8.74 -7.12 -10.71
C LYS A 140 9.76 -7.16 -9.58
N ILE A 141 10.82 -6.37 -9.67
CA ILE A 141 11.89 -6.36 -8.67
C ILE A 141 11.42 -5.91 -7.28
N ASN A 142 10.49 -4.95 -7.18
CA ASN A 142 9.96 -4.53 -5.88
C ASN A 142 9.26 -5.69 -5.17
N SER A 143 8.42 -6.42 -5.91
CA SER A 143 7.69 -7.56 -5.37
C SER A 143 8.61 -8.72 -4.95
N LEU A 144 9.58 -9.09 -5.81
CA LEU A 144 10.56 -10.12 -5.47
C LEU A 144 11.39 -9.74 -4.24
N ARG A 145 12.01 -8.55 -4.25
CA ARG A 145 12.95 -8.15 -3.19
C ARG A 145 12.27 -7.96 -1.83
N SER A 146 11.04 -7.44 -1.82
CA SER A 146 10.28 -7.29 -0.56
C SER A 146 9.93 -8.64 0.05
N ALA A 147 9.52 -9.63 -0.76
CA ALA A 147 9.30 -11.01 -0.31
C ALA A 147 10.59 -11.67 0.21
N GLU A 148 11.72 -11.47 -0.49
CA GLU A 148 13.02 -11.97 -0.04
C GLU A 148 13.45 -11.36 1.30
N ALA A 149 13.30 -10.05 1.46
CA ALA A 149 13.62 -9.38 2.69
C ALA A 149 12.73 -9.85 3.85
N ALA A 150 11.43 -10.09 3.60
CA ALA A 150 10.52 -10.66 4.58
C ALA A 150 10.92 -12.09 5.02
N LEU A 151 11.55 -12.89 4.15
CA LEU A 151 12.13 -14.20 4.51
C LEU A 151 13.42 -14.09 5.34
N CYS A 152 14.17 -12.99 5.22
CA CYS A 152 15.35 -12.72 6.04
C CYS A 152 15.02 -12.32 7.48
N VAL A 153 13.77 -11.94 7.77
CA VAL A 153 13.35 -11.48 9.09
C VAL A 153 12.98 -12.67 10.02
N PRO A 154 13.47 -12.69 11.27
CA PRO A 154 13.05 -13.66 12.29
C PRO A 154 11.53 -13.64 12.52
N ALA A 155 10.94 -14.80 12.81
CA ALA A 155 9.48 -14.94 12.91
C ALA A 155 8.85 -13.99 13.95
N ASP A 156 9.50 -13.77 15.09
CA ASP A 156 9.01 -12.89 16.15
C ASP A 156 9.01 -11.39 15.80
N LYS A 157 9.74 -11.00 14.74
CA LYS A 157 9.75 -9.63 14.20
C LYS A 157 8.93 -9.48 12.92
N TRP A 158 8.43 -10.60 12.39
CA TRP A 158 7.89 -10.64 11.04
C TRP A 158 6.64 -9.77 10.87
N VAL A 159 5.69 -9.80 11.81
CA VAL A 159 4.47 -8.96 11.72
C VAL A 159 4.81 -7.48 11.67
N SER A 160 5.75 -7.00 12.50
CA SER A 160 6.17 -5.59 12.47
C SER A 160 6.82 -5.22 11.13
N TYR A 161 7.61 -6.13 10.56
CA TYR A 161 8.24 -5.90 9.27
C TYR A 161 7.23 -5.96 8.11
N HIS A 162 6.29 -6.89 8.16
CA HIS A 162 5.16 -7.00 7.25
C HIS A 162 4.33 -5.72 7.23
N ASP A 163 3.96 -5.20 8.40
CA ASP A 163 3.21 -3.95 8.54
C ASP A 163 4.00 -2.78 7.94
N ALA A 164 5.33 -2.74 8.15
CA ALA A 164 6.21 -1.75 7.55
C ALA A 164 6.26 -1.81 6.02
N LEU A 165 6.32 -3.02 5.43
CA LEU A 165 6.33 -3.19 3.98
C LEU A 165 5.05 -2.65 3.33
N PHE A 166 3.88 -2.88 3.94
CA PHE A 166 2.62 -2.33 3.43
C PHE A 166 2.47 -0.83 3.72
N LYS A 167 2.89 -0.36 4.90
CA LYS A 167 2.92 1.08 5.23
C LYS A 167 3.73 1.87 4.21
N PHE A 168 4.91 1.38 3.87
CA PHE A 168 5.85 2.03 2.95
C PHE A 168 5.80 1.48 1.52
N GLN A 169 4.72 0.77 1.16
CA GLN A 169 4.53 0.22 -0.17
C GLN A 169 4.65 1.33 -1.24
N PRO A 170 5.56 1.20 -2.22
CA PRO A 170 5.64 2.15 -3.30
C PRO A 170 4.45 1.97 -4.24
N ASN A 171 3.99 3.08 -4.83
CA ASN A 171 3.00 3.03 -5.91
C ASN A 171 3.47 2.08 -7.02
N GLU A 172 2.52 1.35 -7.62
CA GLU A 172 2.83 0.44 -8.70
C GLU A 172 3.50 1.18 -9.87
N GLY A 173 4.60 0.61 -10.38
CA GLY A 173 5.43 1.23 -11.42
C GLY A 173 6.46 2.24 -10.91
N SER A 174 6.46 2.57 -9.61
CA SER A 174 7.48 3.44 -9.00
C SER A 174 8.63 2.64 -8.41
N LYS A 175 9.81 3.25 -8.37
CA LYS A 175 10.93 2.71 -7.58
C LYS A 175 10.56 2.75 -6.09
N GLY A 176 10.89 1.68 -5.39
CA GLY A 176 10.75 1.58 -3.93
C GLY A 176 11.41 0.30 -3.47
N PHE A 177 11.22 -0.04 -2.19
CA PHE A 177 11.83 -1.23 -1.59
C PHE A 177 13.32 -1.34 -1.95
N SER A 178 14.05 -0.24 -1.81
CA SER A 178 15.50 -0.27 -2.02
C SER A 178 16.12 -1.18 -0.94
N PRO A 179 17.25 -1.83 -1.20
CA PRO A 179 17.91 -2.65 -0.18
C PRO A 179 18.22 -1.86 1.10
N ASP A 180 18.53 -0.55 0.98
CA ASP A 180 18.77 0.32 2.12
C ASP A 180 17.52 0.51 2.98
N ASP A 181 16.37 0.77 2.34
CA ASP A 181 15.09 0.92 3.04
C ASP A 181 14.68 -0.37 3.74
N LEU A 182 14.76 -1.51 3.04
CA LEU A 182 14.43 -2.83 3.58
C LEU A 182 15.31 -3.19 4.79
N VAL A 183 16.62 -2.95 4.70
CA VAL A 183 17.54 -3.15 5.82
C VAL A 183 17.22 -2.20 6.97
N LYS A 184 16.94 -0.92 6.67
CA LYS A 184 16.59 0.07 7.66
C LYS A 184 15.32 -0.32 8.42
N TRP A 185 14.26 -0.70 7.73
CA TRP A 185 12.99 -1.07 8.37
C TRP A 185 13.15 -2.33 9.23
N GLY A 186 13.96 -3.31 8.81
CA GLY A 186 14.28 -4.48 9.63
C GLY A 186 14.97 -4.09 10.93
N LYS A 187 15.96 -3.18 10.86
CA LYS A 187 16.64 -2.64 12.06
C LYS A 187 15.69 -1.84 12.95
N ASP A 188 14.82 -1.01 12.36
CA ASP A 188 13.82 -0.20 13.07
C ASP A 188 12.85 -1.07 13.89
N VAL A 189 12.47 -2.25 13.38
CA VAL A 189 11.61 -3.22 14.09
C VAL A 189 12.38 -4.19 15.00
N GLY A 190 13.69 -3.96 15.18
CA GLY A 190 14.51 -4.69 16.15
C GLY A 190 15.12 -6.00 15.65
N VAL A 191 15.30 -6.17 14.34
CA VAL A 191 16.12 -7.27 13.80
C VAL A 191 17.59 -7.01 14.14
N THR A 192 18.20 -7.93 14.88
CA THR A 192 19.59 -7.82 15.38
C THR A 192 20.53 -8.88 14.79
N ASP A 193 20.03 -9.77 13.92
CA ASP A 193 20.86 -10.79 13.26
C ASP A 193 21.96 -10.11 12.42
N PRO A 194 23.26 -10.37 12.69
CA PRO A 194 24.35 -9.78 11.93
C PRO A 194 24.34 -10.17 10.44
N ASN A 195 23.67 -11.26 10.07
CA ASN A 195 23.54 -11.70 8.69
C ASN A 195 22.33 -11.10 7.96
N PHE A 196 21.43 -10.41 8.66
CA PHE A 196 20.19 -9.87 8.07
C PHE A 196 20.49 -8.95 6.88
N GLU A 197 21.40 -8.00 7.05
CA GLU A 197 21.75 -7.05 6.00
C GLU A 197 22.32 -7.75 4.76
N LYS A 198 23.21 -8.72 4.96
CA LYS A 198 23.76 -9.54 3.88
C LYS A 198 22.67 -10.39 3.20
N CYS A 199 21.73 -10.93 3.97
CA CYS A 199 20.61 -11.71 3.45
C CYS A 199 19.75 -10.88 2.49
N VAL A 200 19.43 -9.65 2.87
CA VAL A 200 18.61 -8.73 2.07
C VAL A 200 19.37 -8.24 0.82
N ARG A 201 20.62 -7.79 0.99
CA ARG A 201 21.40 -7.17 -0.09
C ARG A 201 21.85 -8.14 -1.16
N ASP A 202 22.21 -9.36 -0.77
CA ASP A 202 22.71 -10.39 -1.69
C ASP A 202 21.57 -11.22 -2.31
N GLU A 203 20.30 -10.89 -2.07
CA GLU A 203 19.13 -11.62 -2.59
C GLU A 203 19.21 -13.14 -2.29
N GLN A 204 19.62 -13.49 -1.06
CA GLN A 204 19.89 -14.88 -0.67
C GLN A 204 18.64 -15.77 -0.62
N LYS A 205 17.45 -15.15 -0.66
CA LYS A 205 16.18 -15.83 -0.48
C LYS A 205 15.43 -16.04 -1.80
N LYS A 206 15.97 -15.56 -2.92
CA LYS A 206 15.35 -15.68 -4.24
C LYS A 206 14.85 -17.09 -4.57
N ALA A 207 15.68 -18.10 -4.41
CA ALA A 207 15.31 -19.48 -4.74
C ALA A 207 14.12 -19.99 -3.88
N GLN A 208 14.04 -19.56 -2.62
CA GLN A 208 12.93 -19.90 -1.74
C GLN A 208 11.65 -19.14 -2.13
N VAL A 209 11.75 -17.85 -2.47
CA VAL A 209 10.59 -17.08 -2.99
C VAL A 209 10.08 -17.65 -4.30
N ASP A 210 10.97 -18.11 -5.19
CA ASP A 210 10.57 -18.75 -6.45
C ASP A 210 9.77 -20.06 -6.17
N GLN A 211 10.17 -20.84 -5.15
CA GLN A 211 9.43 -22.03 -4.72
C GLN A 211 8.07 -21.69 -4.09
N MET A 212 8.01 -20.66 -3.23
CA MET A 212 6.76 -20.18 -2.64
C MET A 212 5.79 -19.67 -3.72
N THR A 213 6.31 -18.95 -4.70
CA THR A 213 5.57 -18.47 -5.86
C THR A 213 5.04 -19.62 -6.70
N LYS A 214 5.87 -20.64 -6.96
CA LYS A 214 5.44 -21.86 -7.65
C LYS A 214 4.31 -22.57 -6.89
N TYR A 215 4.42 -22.70 -5.56
CA TYR A 215 3.37 -23.30 -4.74
C TYR A 215 2.06 -22.50 -4.84
N ALA A 216 2.11 -21.17 -4.72
CA ALA A 216 0.94 -20.30 -4.84
C ALA A 216 0.24 -20.45 -6.20
N LEU A 217 0.99 -20.33 -7.30
CA LEU A 217 0.43 -20.31 -8.65
C LEU A 217 0.04 -21.72 -9.14
N GLU A 218 0.89 -22.72 -8.93
CA GLU A 218 0.71 -24.04 -9.54
C GLU A 218 -0.05 -25.02 -8.65
N THR A 219 0.17 -24.99 -7.34
CA THR A 219 -0.48 -25.92 -6.40
C THR A 219 -1.79 -25.32 -5.87
N ARG A 220 -1.74 -24.06 -5.46
CA ARG A 220 -2.90 -23.37 -4.85
C ARG A 220 -3.75 -22.60 -5.84
N LYS A 221 -3.31 -22.52 -7.09
CA LYS A 221 -4.06 -21.88 -8.19
C LYS A 221 -4.47 -20.44 -7.83
N VAL A 222 -3.59 -19.73 -7.13
CA VAL A 222 -3.78 -18.32 -6.81
C VAL A 222 -3.57 -17.52 -8.09
N GLU A 223 -4.63 -16.88 -8.59
CA GLU A 223 -4.59 -16.08 -9.83
C GLU A 223 -4.44 -14.58 -9.56
N GLY A 224 -4.56 -14.15 -8.30
CA GLY A 224 -4.46 -12.76 -7.91
C GLY A 224 -4.29 -12.60 -6.40
N THR A 225 -4.02 -11.37 -5.98
CA THR A 225 -3.75 -11.03 -4.57
C THR A 225 -4.63 -9.87 -4.09
N PRO A 226 -5.06 -9.87 -2.82
CA PRO A 226 -4.92 -10.97 -1.87
C PRO A 226 -5.85 -12.12 -2.26
N THR A 227 -5.40 -13.36 -2.03
CA THR A 227 -6.27 -14.54 -2.03
C THR A 227 -6.20 -15.16 -0.65
N VAL A 228 -7.36 -15.33 -0.01
CA VAL A 228 -7.43 -15.84 1.35
C VAL A 228 -8.34 -17.05 1.39
N PHE A 229 -7.86 -18.13 2.01
CA PHE A 229 -8.62 -19.35 2.24
C PHE A 229 -8.94 -19.50 3.72
N LEU A 230 -10.17 -19.89 4.03
CA LEU A 230 -10.62 -20.31 5.36
C LEU A 230 -10.95 -21.79 5.31
N ASP A 231 -10.16 -22.62 5.99
CA ASP A 231 -10.23 -24.10 5.94
C ASP A 231 -10.26 -24.65 4.49
N GLY A 232 -9.47 -24.02 3.61
CA GLY A 232 -9.35 -24.39 2.20
C GLY A 232 -10.44 -23.81 1.28
N LYS A 233 -11.47 -23.15 1.82
CA LYS A 233 -12.46 -22.43 1.01
C LYS A 233 -12.02 -20.98 0.80
N GLN A 234 -11.94 -20.55 -0.45
CA GLN A 234 -11.60 -19.17 -0.78
C GLN A 234 -12.70 -18.21 -0.28
N LEU A 235 -12.28 -17.12 0.36
CA LEU A 235 -13.15 -16.04 0.81
C LEU A 235 -13.35 -15.01 -0.30
N ASP A 236 -14.51 -14.38 -0.31
CA ASP A 236 -14.83 -13.31 -1.25
C ASP A 236 -14.10 -12.00 -0.89
N LEU A 237 -13.48 -11.38 -1.89
CA LEU A 237 -12.65 -10.19 -1.69
C LEU A 237 -13.45 -9.01 -1.14
N GLN A 238 -14.63 -8.71 -1.71
CA GLN A 238 -15.36 -7.48 -1.38
C GLN A 238 -16.16 -7.62 -0.10
N SER A 239 -16.91 -8.71 0.01
CA SER A 239 -17.82 -8.93 1.13
C SER A 239 -17.14 -9.50 2.36
N GLN A 240 -16.04 -10.26 2.24
CA GLN A 240 -15.42 -10.89 3.40
C GLN A 240 -14.06 -10.28 3.73
N LEU A 241 -13.16 -10.14 2.76
CA LEU A 241 -11.80 -9.65 3.06
C LEU A 241 -11.75 -8.16 3.36
N MET A 242 -12.49 -7.34 2.62
CA MET A 242 -12.51 -5.89 2.79
C MET A 242 -13.46 -5.42 3.90
N ASN A 243 -14.17 -6.34 4.57
CA ASN A 243 -15.08 -6.03 5.66
C ASN A 243 -14.67 -6.80 6.93
N PRO A 244 -14.08 -6.13 7.94
CA PRO A 244 -13.63 -6.77 9.17
C PRO A 244 -14.72 -7.50 9.95
N GLY A 245 -15.95 -6.98 9.91
CA GLY A 245 -17.10 -7.60 10.57
C GLY A 245 -17.48 -8.93 9.92
N ASP A 246 -17.52 -8.95 8.59
CA ASP A 246 -17.86 -10.15 7.82
C ASP A 246 -16.73 -11.20 7.87
N LEU A 247 -15.46 -10.76 7.87
CA LEU A 247 -14.32 -11.65 8.12
C LEU A 247 -14.42 -12.34 9.49
N LYS A 248 -14.70 -11.55 10.53
CA LYS A 248 -14.89 -12.06 11.90
C LYS A 248 -16.06 -13.04 11.97
N ALA A 249 -17.17 -12.74 11.31
CA ALA A 249 -18.34 -13.63 11.23
C ALA A 249 -18.00 -14.95 10.52
N ALA A 250 -17.28 -14.90 9.39
CA ALA A 250 -16.86 -16.10 8.66
C ALA A 250 -15.96 -17.01 9.50
N ILE A 251 -14.98 -16.43 10.21
CA ILE A 251 -14.08 -17.17 11.11
C ILE A 251 -14.86 -17.78 12.28
N ALA A 252 -15.77 -17.02 12.89
CA ALA A 252 -16.61 -17.52 13.99
C ALA A 252 -17.50 -18.68 13.54
N GLN A 253 -18.09 -18.59 12.34
CA GLN A 253 -18.90 -19.66 11.76
C GLN A 253 -18.09 -20.93 11.50
N ALA A 254 -16.87 -20.80 10.96
CA ALA A 254 -15.98 -21.94 10.75
C ALA A 254 -15.52 -22.58 12.08
N GLY A 255 -15.27 -21.77 13.11
CA GLY A 255 -14.87 -22.25 14.44
C GLY A 255 -16.00 -22.91 15.24
N GLY A 256 -17.26 -22.52 15.01
CA GLY A 256 -18.44 -23.03 15.71
C GLY A 256 -19.00 -24.35 15.18
N GLY A 257 -18.52 -24.84 14.03
CA GLY A 257 -18.98 -26.09 13.40
C GLY A 257 -18.38 -27.38 13.97
N LYS A 258 -18.03 -27.42 15.26
CA LYS A 258 -17.51 -28.61 15.94
C LYS A 258 -18.60 -29.35 16.71
#